data_AF-W7Q452-F1
#
_entry.id   AF-W7Q452-F1
#
_cell.length_a   1.000
_cell.length_b   1.000
_cell.length_c   1.000
_cell.angle_alpha   90.00
_cell.angle_beta   90.00
_cell.angle_gamma   90.00
#
_symmetry.space_group_name_H-M   'P 1'
#
loop_
_entity.id
_entity.type
_entity.pdbx_description
1 polymer ?
#
loop_
_entity_poly.entity_id
_entity_poly.type
_entity_poly.pdbx_seq_one_letter_code
_entity_poly.pdbx_strand_id
1 'polypeptide(L)'
;VLCAALSWALGTVLIKRRGGWQGHPVAITGWQFAICAVPMVVLAAGLESPPSPFEWRSTTWLGLGYHLVFAICLAQMLWFRNVNRLTIGQSTISTLIIPVVGVSSAVMLLGEPFTLQILVALLLTLSAVAIVMTQRKPMT
;
A
#
# COMPACT_ATOMS: atom_id res chain seq x y z
N VAL A 1 11.70 -5.63 8.13
CA VAL A 1 10.70 -4.53 8.13
C VAL A 1 11.35 -3.14 8.07
N LEU A 2 12.34 -2.81 8.92
CA LEU A 2 12.97 -1.48 8.93
C LEU A 2 13.59 -1.06 7.59
N CYS A 3 14.39 -1.93 6.95
CA CYS A 3 14.99 -1.62 5.65
C CYS A 3 13.93 -1.35 4.57
N ALA A 4 12.80 -2.07 4.59
CA ALA A 4 11.70 -1.86 3.67
C ALA A 4 11.02 -0.50 3.91
N ALA A 5 10.78 -0.14 5.18
CA ALA A 5 10.21 1.16 5.54
C ALA A 5 11.14 2.32 5.13
N LEU A 6 12.44 2.19 5.35
CA LEU A 6 13.43 3.17 4.92
C LEU A 6 13.47 3.30 3.39
N SER A 7 13.48 2.19 2.67
CA SER A 7 13.44 2.17 1.21
C SER A 7 12.18 2.85 0.67
N TRP A 8 11.01 2.56 1.26
CA TRP A 8 9.73 3.17 0.88
C TRP A 8 9.70 4.67 1.13
N ALA A 9 10.13 5.11 2.32
CA ALA A 9 10.19 6.51 2.69
C ALA A 9 11.14 7.28 1.77
N LEU A 10 12.35 6.75 1.56
CA LEU A 10 13.35 7.33 0.68
C LEU A 10 12.84 7.44 -0.76
N GLY A 11 12.24 6.37 -1.30
CA GLY A 11 11.65 6.36 -2.63
C GLY A 11 10.57 7.45 -2.79
N THR A 12 9.65 7.55 -1.84
CA THR A 12 8.57 8.55 -1.87
C THR A 12 9.12 9.99 -1.82
N VAL A 13 10.13 10.24 -0.98
CA VAL A 13 10.77 11.56 -0.87
C VAL A 13 11.54 11.91 -2.15
N LEU A 14 12.29 10.97 -2.71
CA LEU A 14 13.05 11.16 -3.95
C LEU A 14 12.14 11.46 -5.14
N ILE A 15 11.02 10.74 -5.27
CA ILE A 15 10.01 10.98 -6.31
C ILE A 15 9.52 12.43 -6.23
N LYS A 16 9.13 12.90 -5.05
CA LYS A 16 8.62 14.27 -4.89
C LYS A 16 9.71 15.33 -5.07
N ARG A 17 10.94 15.09 -4.58
CA ARG A 17 12.07 16.02 -4.78
C ARG A 17 12.45 16.20 -6.25
N ARG A 18 12.26 15.18 -7.09
CA ARG A 18 12.54 15.24 -8.53
C ARG A 18 11.37 15.79 -9.37
N GLY A 19 10.37 16.40 -8.73
CA GLY A 19 9.22 16.98 -9.41
C GLY A 19 8.10 15.98 -9.74
N GLY A 20 8.11 14.80 -9.11
CA GLY A 20 7.16 13.73 -9.38
C GLY A 20 7.48 12.97 -10.66
N TRP A 21 6.70 11.92 -10.92
CA TRP A 21 6.85 11.16 -12.16
C TRP A 21 6.16 11.87 -13.33
N GLN A 22 6.88 12.04 -14.43
CA GLN A 22 6.40 12.74 -15.64
C GLN A 22 5.62 11.84 -16.62
N GLY A 23 5.46 10.55 -16.30
CA GLY A 23 4.78 9.56 -17.14
C GLY A 23 3.33 9.29 -16.73
N HIS A 24 2.59 8.57 -17.59
CA HIS A 24 1.25 8.09 -17.25
C HIS A 24 1.31 7.12 -16.03
N PRO A 25 0.46 7.25 -15.00
CA PRO A 25 0.52 6.43 -13.78
C PRO A 25 0.54 4.92 -14.02
N VAL A 26 -0.20 4.45 -15.02
CA VAL A 26 -0.22 3.03 -15.42
C VAL A 26 1.15 2.57 -15.92
N ALA A 27 1.82 3.38 -16.75
CA ALA A 27 3.12 3.02 -17.31
C ALA A 27 4.19 2.97 -16.21
N ILE A 28 4.18 3.94 -15.28
CA ILE A 28 5.10 3.96 -14.13
C ILE A 28 4.90 2.73 -13.26
N THR A 29 3.64 2.41 -12.93
CA THR A 29 3.29 1.26 -12.10
C THR A 29 3.71 -0.06 -12.76
N GLY A 30 3.42 -0.20 -14.07
CA GLY A 30 3.80 -1.38 -14.84
C GLY A 30 5.32 -1.59 -14.89
N TRP A 31 6.09 -0.54 -15.17
CA TRP A 31 7.55 -0.64 -15.20
C TRP A 31 8.16 -0.95 -13.84
N GLN A 32 7.64 -0.37 -12.76
CA GLN A 32 8.12 -0.70 -11.41
C GLN A 32 7.87 -2.17 -11.06
N PHE A 33 6.68 -2.70 -11.32
CA PHE A 33 6.40 -4.11 -11.05
C PHE A 33 7.19 -5.06 -11.96
N ALA A 34 7.38 -4.71 -13.23
CA ALA A 34 8.24 -5.50 -14.12
C ALA A 34 9.69 -5.57 -13.60
N ILE A 35 10.24 -4.44 -13.16
CA ILE A 35 11.58 -4.38 -12.58
C ILE A 35 11.64 -5.15 -11.25
N CYS A 36 10.64 -5.01 -10.38
CA CYS A 36 10.56 -5.74 -9.10
C CYS A 36 10.38 -7.25 -9.28
N ALA A 37 9.69 -7.69 -10.34
CA ALA A 37 9.44 -9.10 -10.59
C ALA A 37 10.74 -9.88 -10.81
N VAL A 38 11.73 -9.29 -11.48
CA VAL A 38 13.01 -9.95 -11.79
C VAL A 38 13.74 -10.44 -10.53
N PRO A 39 14.13 -9.58 -9.57
CA PRO A 39 14.80 -10.04 -8.35
C PRO A 39 13.89 -10.92 -7.49
N MET A 40 12.57 -10.69 -7.49
CA MET A 40 11.65 -11.56 -6.74
C MET A 40 11.64 -12.99 -7.29
N VAL A 41 11.56 -13.17 -8.62
CA VAL A 41 11.57 -14.49 -9.26
C VAL A 41 12.91 -15.19 -9.05
N VAL A 42 14.02 -14.46 -9.19
CA VAL A 42 15.37 -15.02 -8.97
C VAL A 42 15.53 -15.50 -7.53
N LEU A 43 15.13 -14.69 -6.54
CA LEU A 43 15.21 -15.06 -5.13
C LEU A 43 14.27 -16.20 -4.79
N ALA A 44 13.03 -16.20 -5.29
CA ALA A 44 12.08 -17.29 -5.08
C ALA A 44 12.61 -18.61 -5.64
N ALA A 45 13.18 -18.60 -6.85
CA ALA A 45 13.77 -19.79 -7.46
C ALA A 45 15.01 -20.31 -6.71
N GLY A 46 15.76 -19.44 -6.03
CA GLY A 46 16.97 -19.81 -5.30
C GLY A 46 16.76 -20.15 -3.82
N LEU A 47 15.70 -19.64 -3.19
CA LEU A 47 15.48 -19.73 -1.74
C LEU A 47 14.23 -20.52 -1.36
N GLU A 48 13.28 -20.69 -2.27
CA GLU A 48 12.01 -21.37 -2.00
C GLU A 48 11.86 -22.61 -2.89
N SER A 49 11.07 -23.58 -2.42
CA SER A 49 10.67 -24.75 -3.20
C SER A 49 9.15 -24.90 -3.13
N PRO A 50 8.41 -24.02 -3.81
CA PRO A 50 6.95 -24.06 -3.76
C PRO A 50 6.40 -25.28 -4.51
N PRO A 51 5.23 -25.82 -4.10
CA PRO A 51 4.53 -26.83 -4.86
C PRO A 51 4.16 -26.30 -6.24
N SER A 52 4.06 -27.21 -7.21
CA SER A 52 3.74 -26.88 -8.60
C SER A 52 2.48 -26.00 -8.68
N PRO A 53 2.46 -24.91 -9.46
CA PRO A 53 1.26 -24.09 -9.62
C PRO A 53 0.04 -24.88 -10.12
N PHE A 54 0.26 -26.02 -10.78
CA PHE A 54 -0.79 -26.94 -11.21
C PHE A 54 -1.49 -27.68 -10.05
N GLU A 55 -0.87 -27.74 -8.88
CA GLU A 55 -1.44 -28.34 -7.66
C GLU A 55 -2.29 -27.34 -6.85
N TRP A 56 -2.28 -26.06 -7.24
CA TRP A 56 -2.99 -25.03 -6.51
C TRP A 56 -4.50 -25.12 -6.74
N ARG A 57 -5.26 -24.92 -5.66
CA ARG A 57 -6.73 -24.87 -5.73
C ARG A 57 -7.18 -23.68 -6.58
N SER A 58 -8.34 -23.81 -7.23
CA SER A 58 -8.97 -22.72 -7.98
C SER A 58 -9.19 -21.46 -7.13
N THR A 59 -9.47 -21.63 -5.84
CA THR A 59 -9.60 -20.54 -4.87
C THR A 59 -8.29 -19.77 -4.67
N THR A 60 -7.15 -20.43 -4.71
CA THR A 60 -5.82 -19.79 -4.64
C THR A 60 -5.59 -18.91 -5.86
N TRP A 61 -5.92 -19.41 -7.05
CA TRP A 61 -5.84 -18.64 -8.29
C TRP A 61 -6.76 -17.42 -8.29
N LEU A 62 -7.99 -17.58 -7.80
CA LEU A 62 -8.92 -16.45 -7.66
C LEU A 62 -8.42 -15.41 -6.65
N GLY A 63 -7.89 -15.84 -5.51
CA GLY A 63 -7.30 -14.96 -4.51
C GLY A 63 -6.09 -14.21 -5.04
N LEU A 64 -5.21 -14.90 -5.79
CA LEU A 64 -4.07 -14.29 -6.46
C LEU A 64 -4.53 -13.26 -7.50
N GLY A 65 -5.50 -13.61 -8.35
CA GLY A 65 -6.05 -12.70 -9.36
C GLY A 65 -6.67 -11.45 -8.73
N TYR A 66 -7.46 -11.62 -7.67
CA TYR A 66 -8.00 -10.50 -6.89
C TYR A 66 -6.88 -9.61 -6.34
N HIS A 67 -5.85 -10.19 -5.72
CA HIS A 67 -4.74 -9.43 -5.15
C HIS A 67 -3.97 -8.65 -6.23
N LEU A 68 -3.67 -9.29 -7.37
CA LEU A 68 -2.98 -8.66 -8.50
C LEU A 68 -3.76 -7.46 -9.04
N VAL A 69 -5.06 -7.61 -9.28
CA VAL A 69 -5.87 -6.53 -9.87
C VAL A 69 -6.08 -5.39 -8.89
N PHE A 70 -6.57 -5.68 -7.68
CA PHE A 70 -7.04 -4.64 -6.76
C PHE A 70 -5.90 -4.03 -5.93
N ALA A 71 -5.03 -4.86 -5.34
CA ALA A 71 -3.97 -4.37 -4.47
C ALA A 71 -2.74 -3.94 -5.26
N ILE A 72 -2.27 -4.77 -6.19
CA ILE A 72 -1.04 -4.47 -6.94
C ILE A 72 -1.30 -3.41 -8.02
N CYS A 73 -2.24 -3.63 -8.94
CA CYS A 73 -2.43 -2.70 -10.05
C CYS A 73 -3.22 -1.43 -9.65
N LEU A 74 -4.46 -1.59 -9.17
CA LEU A 74 -5.35 -0.45 -8.94
C LEU A 74 -4.89 0.42 -7.77
N ALA A 75 -4.66 -0.16 -6.59
CA ALA A 75 -4.28 0.63 -5.42
C ALA A 75 -2.91 1.31 -5.62
N GLN A 76 -1.94 0.64 -6.24
CA GLN A 76 -0.63 1.25 -6.48
C GLN A 76 -0.67 2.38 -7.52
N MET A 77 -1.48 2.23 -8.58
CA MET A 77 -1.73 3.31 -9.53
C MET A 77 -2.34 4.53 -8.82
N LEU A 78 -3.32 4.32 -7.94
CA LEU A 78 -3.93 5.38 -7.14
C LEU A 78 -2.91 6.01 -6.18
N TRP A 79 -2.03 5.22 -5.57
CA TRP A 79 -0.95 5.71 -4.74
C TRP A 79 -0.03 6.67 -5.51
N PHE A 80 0.47 6.30 -6.68
CA PHE A 80 1.34 7.20 -7.47
C PHE A 80 0.62 8.48 -7.91
N ARG A 81 -0.67 8.37 -8.25
CA ARG A 81 -1.50 9.54 -8.53
C ARG A 81 -1.63 10.46 -7.30
N ASN A 82 -1.80 9.89 -6.11
CA ASN A 82 -1.88 10.64 -4.86
C ASN A 82 -0.54 11.26 -4.47
N VAL A 83 0.58 10.54 -4.63
CA VAL A 83 1.93 11.03 -4.39
C VAL A 83 2.23 12.24 -5.27
N ASN A 84 1.83 12.22 -6.54
CA ASN A 84 2.01 13.36 -7.45
C ASN A 84 1.10 14.56 -7.12
N ARG A 85 -0.07 14.35 -6.48
CA ARG A 85 -1.06 15.41 -6.20
C ARG A 85 -0.97 16.02 -4.81
N LEU A 86 -0.57 15.24 -3.81
CA LEU A 86 -0.55 15.64 -2.40
C LEU A 86 0.86 16.04 -1.96
N THR A 87 0.99 16.77 -0.86
CA THR A 87 2.29 17.03 -0.22
C THR A 87 2.86 15.75 0.43
N ILE A 88 4.16 15.71 0.76
CA ILE A 88 4.78 14.54 1.44
C ILE A 88 3.97 14.19 2.71
N GLY A 89 3.69 15.18 3.55
CA GLY A 89 2.95 14.98 4.81
C GLY A 89 1.54 14.44 4.61
N GLN A 90 0.79 14.99 3.65
CA GLN A 90 -0.57 14.53 3.35
C GLN A 90 -0.60 13.08 2.85
N SER A 91 0.32 12.70 1.95
CA SER A 91 0.41 11.31 1.48
C SER A 91 0.71 10.34 2.61
N THR A 92 1.69 10.65 3.47
CA THR A 92 2.06 9.79 4.62
C THR A 92 0.88 9.63 5.58
N ILE A 93 0.15 10.69 5.88
CA ILE A 93 -0.92 10.62 6.88
C ILE A 93 -2.14 9.90 6.34
N SER A 94 -2.42 10.03 5.04
CA SER A 94 -3.50 9.29 4.41
C SER A 94 -3.35 7.76 4.54
N THR A 95 -2.12 7.24 4.69
CA THR A 95 -1.91 5.79 4.86
C THR A 95 -2.35 5.28 6.23
N LEU A 96 -2.55 6.15 7.22
CA LEU A 96 -3.10 5.76 8.52
C LEU A 96 -4.57 5.33 8.42
N ILE A 97 -5.25 5.59 7.31
CA ILE A 97 -6.59 5.02 7.02
C ILE A 97 -6.49 3.50 6.73
N ILE A 98 -5.36 3.01 6.21
CA ILE A 98 -5.18 1.60 5.84
C ILE A 98 -5.46 0.64 7.01
N PRO A 99 -4.86 0.79 8.21
CA PRO A 99 -5.18 -0.08 9.34
C PRO A 99 -6.63 0.03 9.79
N VAL A 100 -7.26 1.21 9.66
CA VAL A 100 -8.68 1.40 10.01
C VAL A 100 -9.56 0.53 9.11
N VAL A 101 -9.36 0.62 7.80
CA VAL A 101 -10.09 -0.20 6.82
C VAL A 101 -9.76 -1.68 6.99
N GLY A 102 -8.49 -2.02 7.19
CA GLY A 102 -8.04 -3.40 7.36
C GLY A 102 -8.65 -4.09 8.56
N VAL A 103 -8.56 -3.49 9.75
CA VAL A 103 -9.13 -4.07 10.98
C VAL A 103 -10.65 -4.11 10.93
N SER A 104 -11.30 -3.05 10.42
CA SER A 104 -12.76 -3.05 10.27
C SER A 104 -13.22 -4.17 9.33
N SER A 105 -12.51 -4.37 8.22
CA SER A 105 -12.80 -5.44 7.27
C SER A 105 -12.55 -6.82 7.86
N ALA A 106 -11.50 -6.99 8.68
CA ALA A 106 -11.22 -8.25 9.37
C ALA A 106 -12.34 -8.63 10.34
N VAL A 107 -12.80 -7.68 11.16
CA VAL A 107 -13.94 -7.89 12.06
C VAL A 107 -15.20 -8.26 11.27
N MET A 108 -15.49 -7.56 10.17
CA MET A 108 -16.71 -7.78 9.37
C MET A 108 -16.70 -9.06 8.54
N LEU A 109 -15.58 -9.38 7.89
CA LEU A 109 -15.49 -10.47 6.91
C LEU A 109 -14.96 -11.78 7.53
N LEU A 110 -14.04 -11.68 8.49
CA LEU A 110 -13.44 -12.85 9.15
C LEU A 110 -14.10 -13.15 10.50
N GLY A 111 -14.95 -12.25 11.01
CA GLY A 111 -15.62 -12.42 12.29
C GLY A 111 -14.68 -12.29 13.49
N GLU A 112 -13.56 -11.57 13.33
CA GLU A 112 -12.62 -11.34 14.43
C GLU A 112 -13.27 -10.58 15.60
N PRO A 113 -12.91 -10.90 16.85
CA PRO A 113 -13.54 -10.30 18.02
C PRO A 113 -13.31 -8.79 18.07
N PHE A 114 -14.40 -8.02 18.11
CA PHE A 114 -14.35 -6.58 18.26
C PHE A 114 -14.18 -6.22 19.74
N THR A 115 -12.99 -5.75 20.12
CA THR A 115 -12.68 -5.35 21.49
C THR A 115 -12.72 -3.83 21.66
N LEU A 116 -12.89 -3.37 22.90
CA LEU A 116 -12.81 -1.94 23.22
C LEU A 116 -11.43 -1.35 22.87
N GLN A 117 -10.37 -2.15 22.97
CA GLN A 117 -9.01 -1.75 22.57
C GLN A 117 -8.93 -1.44 21.07
N ILE A 118 -9.56 -2.27 20.23
CA ILE A 118 -9.66 -2.03 18.78
C ILE A 118 -10.40 -0.72 18.52
N LEU A 119 -11.56 -0.51 19.16
CA LEU A 119 -12.33 0.72 18.99
C LEU A 119 -11.50 1.97 19.33
N VAL A 120 -10.80 1.97 20.48
CA VAL A 120 -9.95 3.09 20.90
C VAL A 120 -8.80 3.32 19.92
N ALA A 121 -8.13 2.25 19.46
CA ALA A 121 -7.05 2.36 18.48
C ALA A 121 -7.54 2.97 17.15
N LEU A 122 -8.73 2.57 16.67
CA LEU A 122 -9.33 3.12 15.46
C LEU A 122 -9.66 4.60 15.61
N LEU A 123 -10.28 5.00 16.73
CA LEU A 123 -10.63 6.39 17.01
C LEU A 123 -9.39 7.29 17.10
N LEU A 124 -8.33 6.85 17.78
CA LEU A 124 -7.07 7.60 17.87
C LEU A 124 -6.42 7.77 16.50
N THR A 125 -6.41 6.71 15.68
CA THR A 125 -5.85 6.76 14.32
C THR A 125 -6.63 7.74 13.43
N LEU A 126 -7.96 7.68 13.46
CA LEU A 126 -8.83 8.61 12.72
C LEU A 126 -8.66 10.06 13.18
N SER A 127 -8.53 10.27 14.49
CA SER A 127 -8.31 11.61 15.06
C SER A 127 -6.98 12.21 14.58
N ALA A 128 -5.92 11.41 14.55
CA ALA A 128 -4.62 11.85 14.03
C ALA A 128 -4.71 12.27 12.54
N VAL A 129 -5.40 11.48 11.72
CA VAL A 129 -5.66 11.83 10.30
C VAL A 129 -6.44 13.13 10.19
N ALA A 130 -7.54 13.25 10.95
CA ALA A 130 -8.41 14.42 10.93
C ALA A 130 -7.67 15.70 11.33
N ILE A 131 -6.86 15.65 12.39
CA ILE A 131 -6.08 16.81 12.85
C ILE A 131 -5.17 17.30 11.73
N VAL A 132 -4.37 16.43 11.12
CA VAL A 132 -3.38 16.92 10.15
C VAL A 132 -3.99 17.25 8.79
N MET A 133 -5.06 16.58 8.39
CA MET A 133 -5.79 16.93 7.16
C MET A 133 -6.54 18.26 7.29
N THR A 134 -7.02 18.62 8.48
CA THR A 134 -7.76 19.88 8.73
C THR A 134 -6.87 21.07 9.07
N GLN A 135 -5.60 20.84 9.40
CA GLN A 135 -4.59 21.90 9.55
C GLN A 135 -4.37 22.60 8.20
N ARG A 136 -5.13 23.66 7.94
CA ARG A 136 -4.88 24.57 6.81
C ARG A 136 -3.52 25.21 7.01
N LYS A 137 -2.62 25.01 6.04
CA LYS A 137 -1.36 25.75 5.96
C LYS A 137 -1.70 27.26 6.00
N PRO A 138 -1.16 28.07 6.93
CA PRO A 138 -1.32 29.51 6.86
C PRO A 138 -0.74 29.98 5.53
N MET A 139 -1.51 30.75 4.76
CA MET A 139 -0.98 31.45 3.60
C MET A 139 -0.13 32.60 4.14
N THR A 140 1.19 32.43 4.12
CA THR A 140 2.18 33.50 4.32
C THR A 140 3.07 33.55 3.09
#